data_AF-A0A942AST1-F1
#
_entry.id   AF-A0A942AST1-F1
#
_cell.length_a   1.000
_cell.length_b   1.000
_cell.length_c   1.000
_cell.angle_alpha   90.00
_cell.angle_beta   90.00
_cell.angle_gamma   90.00
#
_symmetry.space_group_name_H-M   'P 1'
#
loop_
_entity.id
_entity.type
_entity.pdbx_description
1 polymer ?
#
loop_
_entity_poly.entity_id
_entity_poly.type
_entity_poly.pdbx_seq_one_letter_code
_entity_poly.pdbx_strand_id
1 'polypeptide(L)'
;MTSVERSAFLKLFNRGGYVLDFSTNSFDIFTMESIGIPICEKYGLSKGASLTAYCSEAPEGNVTKLLGELLEYKQDMIDSITAVLQDLCDEYVELVHRFAMNLREGSIK
;
A
#
# COMPACT_ATOMS: atom_id res chain seq x y z
N MET A 1 10.54 -3.84 -18.10
CA MET A 1 9.10 -3.96 -17.75
C MET A 1 8.26 -3.80 -19.01
N THR A 2 7.44 -4.80 -19.32
CA THR A 2 6.55 -4.79 -20.49
C THR A 2 5.43 -3.76 -20.35
N SER A 3 4.79 -3.40 -21.46
CA SER A 3 3.62 -2.51 -21.47
C SER A 3 2.41 -3.10 -20.72
N VAL A 4 2.26 -4.42 -20.73
CA VAL A 4 1.20 -5.15 -20.02
C VAL A 4 1.42 -5.06 -18.52
N GLU A 5 2.63 -5.34 -18.03
CA GLU A 5 2.98 -5.21 -16.60
C GLU A 5 2.78 -3.77 -16.12
N ARG A 6 3.27 -2.79 -16.87
CA ARG A 6 3.09 -1.36 -16.56
C ARG A 6 1.60 -0.99 -16.42
N SER A 7 0.77 -1.47 -17.35
CA SER A 7 -0.67 -1.22 -17.32
C SER A 7 -1.35 -1.90 -16.12
N ALA A 8 -0.88 -3.09 -15.73
CA ALA A 8 -1.37 -3.78 -14.54
C ALA A 8 -1.02 -3.00 -13.25
N PHE A 9 0.22 -2.52 -13.12
CA PHE A 9 0.63 -1.68 -12.00
C PHE A 9 -0.14 -0.36 -11.92
N LEU A 10 -0.33 0.32 -13.06
CA LEU A 10 -1.14 1.54 -13.09
C LEU A 10 -2.57 1.28 -12.61
N LYS A 11 -3.21 0.19 -13.03
CA LYS A 11 -4.54 -0.20 -12.52
C LYS A 11 -4.53 -0.59 -11.03
N LEU A 12 -3.45 -1.20 -10.55
CA LEU A 12 -3.30 -1.59 -9.15
C LEU A 12 -3.22 -0.36 -8.23
N PHE A 13 -2.44 0.65 -8.63
CA PHE A 13 -2.14 1.81 -7.81
C PHE A 13 -3.14 2.96 -7.99
N ASN A 14 -3.57 3.23 -9.23
CA ASN A 14 -4.49 4.32 -9.56
C ASN A 14 -5.95 3.84 -9.54
N ARG A 15 -6.65 4.08 -8.43
CA ARG A 15 -8.09 3.77 -8.27
C ARG A 15 -8.90 5.06 -8.33
N GLY A 16 -9.47 5.36 -9.50
CA GLY A 16 -10.32 6.55 -9.69
C GLY A 16 -9.58 7.88 -9.50
N GLY A 17 -8.27 7.93 -9.77
CA GLY A 17 -7.44 9.13 -9.59
C GLY A 17 -6.72 9.19 -8.23
N TYR A 18 -7.07 8.31 -7.29
CA TYR A 18 -6.34 8.11 -6.05
C TYR A 18 -5.19 7.14 -6.29
N VAL A 19 -4.00 7.48 -5.79
CA VAL A 19 -2.82 6.61 -5.84
C VAL A 19 -2.57 6.14 -4.42
N LEU A 20 -2.89 4.87 -4.16
CA LEU A 20 -2.89 4.28 -2.80
C LEU A 20 -3.58 5.21 -1.78
N ASP A 21 -3.00 5.39 -0.60
CA ASP A 21 -3.47 6.28 0.48
C ASP A 21 -2.77 7.65 0.48
N PHE A 22 -1.99 7.97 -0.56
CA PHE A 22 -1.28 9.24 -0.62
C PHE A 22 -2.23 10.45 -0.77
N SER A 23 -1.91 11.52 -0.03
CA SER A 23 -2.30 12.89 -0.39
C SER A 23 -1.50 13.36 -1.60
N THR A 24 -1.90 14.46 -2.26
CA THR A 24 -1.08 15.01 -3.36
C THR A 24 0.32 15.40 -2.89
N ASN A 25 0.41 16.10 -1.74
CA ASN A 25 1.69 16.52 -1.17
C ASN A 25 2.59 15.34 -0.79
N SER A 26 2.05 14.32 -0.11
CA SER A 26 2.84 13.14 0.27
C SER A 26 3.25 12.29 -0.93
N PHE A 27 2.45 12.27 -2.00
CA PHE A 27 2.83 11.60 -3.25
C PHE A 27 3.98 12.32 -3.96
N ASP A 28 3.96 13.66 -3.99
CA ASP A 28 5.06 14.44 -4.57
C ASP A 28 6.35 14.28 -3.77
N ILE A 29 6.29 14.31 -2.45
CA ILE A 29 7.45 14.00 -1.58
C ILE A 29 7.99 12.61 -1.90
N PHE A 30 7.12 11.60 -1.93
CA PHE A 30 7.51 10.23 -2.25
C PHE A 30 8.21 10.14 -3.62
N THR A 31 7.63 10.75 -4.66
CA THR A 31 8.22 10.73 -6.00
C THR A 31 9.53 11.54 -6.07
N MET A 32 9.64 12.64 -5.32
CA MET A 32 10.89 13.38 -5.18
C MET A 32 11.99 12.52 -4.55
N GLU A 33 11.69 11.80 -3.47
CA GLU A 33 12.67 10.92 -2.80
C GLU A 33 13.05 9.72 -3.67
N SER A 34 12.07 9.15 -4.39
CA SER A 34 12.24 8.00 -5.28
C SER A 34 13.10 8.33 -6.51
N ILE A 35 12.66 9.29 -7.32
CA ILE A 35 13.18 9.55 -8.67
C ILE A 35 13.67 10.99 -8.86
N GLY A 36 13.69 11.81 -7.80
CA GLY A 36 14.13 13.21 -7.86
C GLY A 36 13.14 14.15 -8.53
N ILE A 37 11.87 13.76 -8.68
CA ILE A 37 10.86 14.55 -9.40
C ILE A 37 9.53 14.50 -8.64
N PRO A 38 8.98 15.64 -8.21
CA PRO A 38 7.62 15.73 -7.67
C PRO A 38 6.63 15.70 -8.84
N ILE A 39 6.09 14.54 -9.18
CA ILE A 39 5.44 14.36 -10.48
C ILE A 39 4.12 15.12 -10.61
N CYS A 40 3.34 15.33 -9.55
CA CYS A 40 2.13 16.15 -9.66
C CYS A 40 2.46 17.62 -9.85
N GLU A 41 3.48 18.15 -9.18
CA GLU A 41 4.00 19.49 -9.47
C GLU A 41 4.51 19.61 -10.91
N LYS A 42 5.27 18.61 -11.39
CA LYS A 42 5.81 18.59 -12.76
C LYS A 42 4.70 18.63 -13.82
N TYR A 43 3.66 17.82 -13.67
CA TYR A 43 2.61 17.69 -14.70
C TYR A 43 1.42 18.63 -14.49
N GLY A 44 1.19 19.13 -13.27
CA GLY A 44 0.01 19.92 -12.93
C GLY A 44 -1.30 19.13 -13.03
N LEU A 45 -1.25 17.80 -12.94
CA LEU A 45 -2.41 16.90 -13.05
C LEU A 45 -2.73 16.22 -11.71
N SER A 46 -3.86 15.51 -11.65
CA SER A 46 -4.17 14.64 -10.51
C SER A 46 -3.12 13.55 -10.36
N LYS A 47 -2.94 13.01 -9.15
CA LYS A 47 -1.93 11.95 -8.86
C LYS A 47 -1.94 10.82 -9.89
N GLY A 48 -3.11 10.24 -10.15
CA GLY A 48 -3.25 9.13 -11.09
C GLY A 48 -2.91 9.53 -12.53
N ALA A 49 -3.28 10.74 -12.95
CA ALA A 49 -2.97 11.25 -14.28
C ALA A 49 -1.46 11.58 -14.41
N SER A 50 -0.86 12.21 -13.41
CA SER A 50 0.58 12.49 -13.32
C SER A 50 1.41 11.21 -13.33
N LEU A 51 1.00 10.18 -12.59
CA LEU A 51 1.65 8.87 -12.61
C LEU A 51 1.57 8.22 -14.00
N THR A 52 0.40 8.29 -14.64
CA THR A 52 0.20 7.74 -16.00
C THR A 52 1.06 8.48 -17.03
N ALA A 53 1.11 9.81 -16.95
CA ALA A 53 1.95 10.65 -17.80
C ALA A 53 3.44 10.30 -17.61
N TYR A 54 3.90 10.23 -16.36
CA TYR A 54 5.26 9.85 -16.03
C TYR A 54 5.65 8.49 -16.62
N CYS A 55 4.82 7.47 -16.40
CA CYS A 55 5.05 6.13 -16.92
C CYS A 55 5.05 6.03 -18.45
N SER A 56 4.55 7.06 -19.16
CA SER A 56 4.50 7.09 -20.63
C SER A 56 5.74 7.73 -21.26
N GLU A 57 6.37 8.70 -20.59
CA GLU A 57 7.48 9.49 -21.15
C GLU A 57 8.85 9.25 -20.52
N ALA A 58 8.89 8.81 -19.25
CA ALA A 58 10.14 8.72 -18.51
C ALA A 58 11.01 7.52 -18.95
N PRO A 59 12.34 7.59 -18.73
CA PRO A 59 13.23 6.46 -18.98
C PRO A 59 12.77 5.20 -18.25
N GLU A 60 12.86 4.04 -18.92
CA GLU A 60 12.34 2.77 -18.39
C GLU A 60 12.90 2.42 -17.00
N GLY A 61 14.17 2.72 -16.75
CA GLY A 61 14.80 2.50 -15.43
C GLY A 61 14.10 3.27 -14.31
N ASN A 62 13.75 4.54 -14.53
CA ASN A 62 13.07 5.34 -13.52
C ASN A 62 11.61 4.93 -13.35
N VAL A 63 10.93 4.56 -14.44
CA VAL A 63 9.56 4.01 -14.37
C VAL A 63 9.55 2.71 -13.57
N THR A 64 10.51 1.82 -13.83
CA THR A 64 10.65 0.55 -13.11
C THR A 64 10.95 0.78 -11.64
N LYS A 65 11.85 1.71 -11.31
CA LYS A 65 12.15 2.09 -9.93
C LYS A 65 10.90 2.59 -9.19
N LEU A 66 10.22 3.60 -9.74
CA LEU A 66 9.06 4.20 -9.09
C LEU A 66 7.92 3.20 -8.88
N LEU A 67 7.61 2.37 -9.87
CA LEU A 67 6.54 1.37 -9.73
C LEU A 67 6.93 0.24 -8.76
N GLY A 68 8.22 -0.10 -8.67
CA GLY A 68 8.75 -1.05 -7.68
C GLY A 68 8.59 -0.52 -6.26
N GLU A 69 9.03 0.71 -5.99
CA GLU A 69 8.92 1.32 -4.66
C GLU A 69 7.46 1.56 -4.25
N LEU A 70 6.55 1.84 -5.20
CA LEU A 70 5.11 1.85 -4.93
C LEU A 70 4.54 0.47 -4.56
N LEU A 71 5.10 -0.61 -5.14
CA LEU A 71 4.71 -1.97 -4.80
C LEU A 71 5.20 -2.33 -3.40
N GLU A 72 6.45 -1.99 -3.07
CA GLU A 72 7.03 -2.17 -1.73
C GLU A 72 6.22 -1.42 -0.67
N TYR A 73 5.92 -0.14 -0.89
CA TYR A 73 5.08 0.65 0.00
C TYR A 73 3.70 0.00 0.26
N LYS A 74 3.08 -0.54 -0.80
CA LYS A 74 1.81 -1.25 -0.69
C LYS A 74 1.97 -2.55 0.12
N GLN A 75 3.07 -3.28 -0.06
CA GLN A 75 3.35 -4.51 0.66
C GLN A 75 3.55 -4.24 2.15
N ASP A 76 4.34 -3.21 2.51
CA ASP A 76 4.57 -2.81 3.90
C ASP A 76 3.25 -2.46 4.61
N MET A 77 2.34 -1.78 3.92
CA MET A 77 1.01 -1.48 4.44
C MET A 77 0.20 -2.77 4.72
N ILE A 78 0.24 -3.75 3.81
CA ILE A 78 -0.45 -5.03 3.98
C ILE A 78 0.16 -5.83 5.13
N ASP A 79 1.48 -5.88 5.23
CA ASP A 79 2.17 -6.62 6.27
C ASP A 79 1.89 -6.02 7.65
N SER A 80 1.87 -4.69 7.76
CA SER A 80 1.49 -3.99 8.99
C SER A 80 0.05 -4.30 9.42
N ILE A 81 -0.91 -4.26 8.49
CA ILE A 81 -2.31 -4.62 8.79
C ILE A 81 -2.43 -6.08 9.20
N THR A 82 -1.72 -6.98 8.50
CA THR A 82 -1.78 -8.42 8.76
C THR A 82 -1.21 -8.75 10.14
N ALA A 83 -0.13 -8.10 10.55
CA ALA A 83 0.42 -8.25 11.90
C ALA A 83 -0.59 -7.84 12.98
N VAL A 84 -1.24 -6.69 12.82
CA VAL A 84 -2.27 -6.23 13.77
C VAL A 84 -3.46 -7.19 13.84
N LEU A 85 -3.92 -7.70 12.70
CA LEU A 85 -5.01 -8.67 12.65
C LEU A 85 -4.61 -10.00 13.31
N GLN A 86 -3.36 -10.41 13.18
CA GLN A 86 -2.84 -11.62 13.82
C GLN A 86 -2.83 -11.46 15.34
N ASP A 87 -2.31 -10.34 15.85
CA ASP A 87 -2.28 -10.05 17.29
C ASP A 87 -3.69 -10.04 17.90
N LEU A 88 -4.66 -9.43 17.22
CA LEU A 88 -6.07 -9.43 17.65
C LEU A 88 -6.70 -10.82 17.64
N CYS A 89 -6.37 -11.65 16.66
CA CYS A 89 -6.84 -13.03 16.61
C CYS A 89 -6.30 -13.84 17.78
N ASP A 90 -5.01 -13.68 18.09
CA ASP A 90 -4.34 -14.39 19.17
C ASP A 90 -4.92 -13.98 20.54
N GLU A 91 -5.15 -12.69 20.77
CA GLU A 91 -5.81 -12.18 21.98
C GLU A 91 -7.23 -12.75 22.13
N TYR A 92 -8.02 -12.81 21.05
CA TYR A 92 -9.36 -13.37 21.09
C TYR A 92 -9.35 -14.86 21.43
N VAL A 93 -8.43 -15.64 20.85
CA VAL A 93 -8.28 -17.07 21.13
C VAL A 93 -7.94 -17.30 22.60
N GLU A 94 -7.01 -16.52 23.16
CA GLU A 94 -6.66 -16.61 24.58
C GLU A 94 -7.84 -16.27 25.50
N LEU A 95 -8.61 -15.23 25.16
CA LEU A 95 -9.79 -14.82 25.91
C LEU A 95 -10.84 -15.94 25.94
N VAL A 96 -11.16 -16.51 24.77
CA VAL A 96 -12.12 -17.62 24.66
C VAL A 96 -11.62 -18.85 25.41
N HIS A 97 -10.32 -19.18 25.30
CA HIS A 97 -9.73 -20.29 26.04
C HIS A 97 -9.87 -20.09 27.56
N ARG A 98 -9.58 -18.88 28.06
CA ARG A 98 -9.71 -18.53 29.48
C ARG A 98 -11.16 -18.61 29.97
N PHE A 99 -12.11 -18.08 29.20
CA PHE A 99 -13.53 -18.22 29.52
C PHE A 99 -13.98 -19.69 29.57
N ALA A 100 -13.55 -20.51 28.60
CA ALA A 100 -13.88 -21.93 28.56
C ALA A 100 -13.33 -22.69 29.78
N MET A 101 -12.10 -22.38 30.22
CA MET A 101 -11.50 -22.98 31.42
C MET A 101 -12.27 -22.57 32.69
N ASN A 102 -12.58 -21.28 32.84
CA ASN A 102 -13.35 -20.78 33.98
C ASN A 102 -14.74 -21.41 34.10
N LEU A 103 -15.42 -21.66 32.97
CA LEU A 103 -16.72 -22.35 32.96
C LEU A 103 -16.60 -23.82 33.42
N ARG A 104 -15.53 -24.53 33.01
CA ARG A 104 -15.27 -25.91 33.43
C ARG A 104 -15.01 -26.00 34.93
N GLU A 105 -14.20 -25.09 35.46
CA GLU A 105 -13.86 -25.05 36.89
C GLU A 105 -15.04 -24.59 37.76
N GLY A 106 -15.84 -23.64 37.27
CA GLY A 106 -17.04 -23.14 37.96
C GLY A 106 -18.23 -24.10 37.97
N SER A 107 -18.22 -25.16 37.14
CA SER A 107 -19.29 -26.17 37.06
C SER A 107 -19.15 -27.32 38.06
N ILE A 108 -18.16 -27.27 38.98
CA ILE A 108 -17.99 -28.23 40.07
C ILE A 108 -18.53 -27.61 41.37
N LYS A 109 -19.86 -27.56 41.53
CA LYS A 109 -20.54 -27.45 42.82
C LYS A 109 -21.85 -28.23 42.79
#